data_AF-A0A350LQY9-F1
#
_entry.id   AF-A0A350LQY9-F1
#
_cell.length_a   1.000
_cell.length_b   1.000
_cell.length_c   1.000
_cell.angle_alpha   90.00
_cell.angle_beta   90.00
_cell.angle_gamma   90.00
#
_symmetry.space_group_name_H-M   'P 1'
#
loop_
_entity.id
_entity.type
_entity.pdbx_description
1 polymer ?
#
loop_
_entity_poly.entity_id
_entity_poly.type
_entity_poly.pdbx_seq_one_letter_code
_entity_poly.pdbx_strand_id
1 'polypeptide(L)'
;MAYERMGRQPLDYLPVRYPGSRLVFRGPRRGLSGAYVACIGSTGTLGSFVARPWPALLEDDLGTPCVNLGLPNAGPDVFANDAAMQKIARGARAVVLQLPCAMNLSNPFYRVHPRRNDR
;
A
#
# COMPACT_ATOMS: atom_id res chain seq x y z
N MET A 1 -11.99 20.00 14.14
CA MET A 1 -10.94 20.52 13.24
C MET A 1 -11.51 20.53 11.84
N ALA A 2 -12.14 21.63 11.47
CA ALA A 2 -12.72 21.83 10.16
C ALA A 2 -11.88 22.90 9.45
N TYR A 3 -10.99 22.46 8.57
CA TYR A 3 -10.54 23.20 7.40
C TYR A 3 -9.76 22.26 6.48
N GLU A 4 -10.43 21.74 5.48
CA GLU A 4 -9.92 21.74 4.12
C GLU A 4 -11.14 21.54 3.24
N ARG A 5 -11.58 22.61 2.56
CA ARG A 5 -12.29 22.39 1.31
C ARG A 5 -11.28 21.63 0.48
N MET A 6 -11.46 20.32 0.33
CA MET A 6 -10.77 19.54 -0.68
C MET A 6 -11.11 20.22 -2.01
N GLY A 7 -10.24 21.15 -2.43
CA GLY A 7 -10.20 21.62 -3.80
C GLY A 7 -10.14 20.38 -4.69
N ARG A 8 -10.70 20.51 -5.90
CA ARG A 8 -10.78 19.47 -6.93
C ARG A 8 -9.58 18.52 -6.80
N GLN A 9 -9.77 17.31 -6.24
CA GLN A 9 -8.67 16.35 -6.14
C GLN A 9 -8.24 16.03 -7.57
N PRO A 10 -7.06 16.49 -8.03
CA PRO A 10 -6.71 16.37 -9.44
C PRO A 10 -6.34 14.93 -9.80
N LEU A 11 -6.29 14.03 -8.81
CA LEU A 11 -5.83 12.66 -8.95
C LEU A 11 -6.91 11.67 -8.50
N ASP A 12 -7.37 10.85 -9.45
CA ASP A 12 -8.15 9.65 -9.14
C ASP A 12 -7.18 8.49 -8.86
N TYR A 13 -7.17 7.99 -7.62
CA TYR A 13 -6.33 6.84 -7.24
C TYR A 13 -6.92 5.49 -7.67
N LEU A 14 -8.11 5.48 -8.27
CA LEU A 14 -8.79 4.28 -8.75
C LEU A 14 -8.83 3.17 -7.68
N PRO A 15 -9.45 3.41 -6.51
CA PRO A 15 -9.31 2.53 -5.35
C PRO A 15 -9.72 1.09 -5.64
N VAL A 16 -8.86 0.14 -5.23
CA VAL A 16 -9.04 -1.30 -5.46
C VAL A 16 -9.02 -2.07 -4.15
N ARG A 17 -9.89 -3.07 -4.04
CA ARG A 17 -9.83 -4.10 -2.99
C ARG A 17 -9.48 -5.46 -3.60
N TYR A 18 -8.52 -6.16 -3.04
CA TYR A 18 -8.20 -7.52 -3.45
C TYR A 18 -9.01 -8.55 -2.64
N PRO A 19 -9.42 -9.69 -3.23
CA PRO A 19 -10.23 -10.68 -2.54
C PRO A 19 -9.55 -11.17 -1.25
N GLY A 20 -10.29 -11.16 -0.14
CA GLY A 20 -9.80 -11.56 1.18
C GLY A 20 -9.15 -10.45 2.01
N SER A 21 -8.84 -9.28 1.43
CA SER A 21 -8.35 -8.12 2.19
C SER A 21 -9.48 -7.11 2.46
N ARG A 22 -9.48 -6.51 3.66
CA ARG A 22 -10.36 -5.37 4.00
C ARG A 22 -9.69 -4.03 3.72
N LEU A 23 -8.47 -4.02 3.21
CA LEU A 23 -7.70 -2.81 2.90
C LEU A 23 -8.06 -2.31 1.50
N VAL A 24 -7.83 -1.01 1.27
CA VAL A 24 -8.04 -0.34 -0.02
C VAL A 24 -6.70 0.14 -0.51
N PHE A 25 -6.35 -0.26 -1.73
CA PHE A 25 -5.10 0.07 -2.37
C PHE A 25 -5.32 1.02 -3.54
N ARG A 26 -4.24 1.64 -3.99
CA ARG A 26 -4.23 2.41 -5.23
C ARG A 26 -4.34 1.48 -6.44
N GLY A 27 -5.21 1.84 -7.37
CA GLY A 27 -5.30 1.19 -8.67
C GLY A 27 -4.44 1.85 -9.75
N PRO A 28 -4.66 1.48 -11.02
CA PRO A 28 -5.69 0.53 -11.49
C PRO A 28 -5.48 -0.90 -11.00
N ARG A 29 -6.56 -1.70 -10.97
CA ARG A 29 -6.48 -3.11 -10.56
C ARG A 29 -5.58 -3.90 -11.49
N ARG A 30 -4.59 -4.60 -10.92
CA ARG A 30 -3.76 -5.57 -11.64
C ARG A 30 -4.20 -7.00 -11.37
N GLY A 31 -4.06 -7.85 -12.38
CA GLY A 31 -4.34 -9.28 -12.30
C GLY A 31 -3.30 -10.01 -11.45
N LEU A 32 -3.73 -11.07 -10.77
CA LEU A 32 -2.90 -11.87 -9.86
C LEU A 32 -2.70 -13.32 -10.34
N SER A 33 -3.21 -13.67 -11.52
CA SER A 33 -3.17 -15.02 -12.08
C SER A 33 -1.92 -15.31 -12.93
N GLY A 34 -1.16 -14.28 -13.32
CA GLY A 34 0.05 -14.39 -14.13
C GLY A 34 1.31 -13.96 -13.37
N ALA A 35 2.39 -13.66 -14.09
CA ALA A 35 3.58 -13.06 -13.49
C ALA A 35 3.31 -11.59 -13.12
N TYR A 36 3.60 -11.22 -11.89
CA TYR A 36 3.53 -9.84 -11.40
C TYR A 36 4.59 -9.58 -10.31
N VAL A 37 4.84 -8.31 -10.05
CA VAL A 37 5.65 -7.82 -8.93
C VAL A 37 4.72 -7.26 -7.86
N ALA A 38 4.90 -7.67 -6.61
CA ALA A 38 4.20 -7.06 -5.48
C ALA A 38 5.01 -5.90 -4.92
N CYS A 39 4.46 -4.69 -4.97
CA CYS A 39 5.10 -3.48 -4.47
C CYS A 39 4.49 -3.10 -3.11
N ILE A 40 5.15 -3.49 -2.01
CA ILE A 40 4.63 -3.36 -0.65
C ILE A 40 5.30 -2.19 0.04
N GLY A 41 4.53 -1.35 0.73
CA GLY A 41 5.09 -0.26 1.53
C GLY A 41 4.06 0.72 2.06
N SER A 42 4.55 1.86 2.55
CA SER A 42 3.71 2.89 3.14
C SER A 42 3.30 3.96 2.09
N THR A 43 3.10 5.20 2.54
CA THR A 43 2.74 6.38 1.73
C THR A 43 3.63 6.57 0.49
N GLY A 44 4.93 6.28 0.59
CA GLY A 44 5.85 6.38 -0.55
C GLY A 44 5.54 5.39 -1.68
N THR A 45 5.02 4.21 -1.36
CA THR A 45 4.60 3.20 -2.33
C THR A 45 3.21 3.50 -2.88
N LEU A 46 2.31 3.99 -2.03
CA LEU A 46 1.01 4.50 -2.46
C LEU A 46 1.17 5.64 -3.49
N GLY A 47 2.17 6.51 -3.28
CA GLY A 47 2.42 7.69 -4.08
C GLY A 47 1.34 8.74 -3.92
N SER A 48 1.02 9.07 -2.66
CA SER A 48 0.12 10.16 -2.33
C SER A 48 0.56 11.45 -3.03
N PHE A 49 -0.40 12.12 -3.65
CA PHE A 49 -0.24 13.37 -4.42
C PHE A 49 0.61 13.24 -5.69
N VAL A 50 0.96 12.01 -6.10
CA VAL A 50 1.78 11.74 -7.29
C VAL A 50 0.97 10.99 -8.34
N ALA A 51 0.88 11.54 -9.54
CA ALA A 51 0.17 10.95 -10.67
C ALA A 51 0.70 9.58 -11.10
N ARG A 52 2.03 9.43 -11.13
CA ARG A 52 2.73 8.18 -11.48
C ARG A 52 3.63 7.74 -10.33
N PRO A 53 3.19 6.82 -9.46
CA PRO A 53 3.98 6.34 -8.34
C PRO A 53 5.07 5.39 -8.85
N TRP A 54 6.11 5.14 -8.05
CA TRP A 54 7.20 4.27 -8.48
C TRP A 54 6.76 2.86 -8.91
N PRO A 55 5.70 2.22 -8.38
CA PRO A 55 5.23 0.94 -8.91
C PRO A 55 4.74 1.04 -10.35
N ALA A 56 4.13 2.18 -10.74
CA ALA A 56 3.72 2.39 -12.12
C ALA A 56 4.92 2.63 -13.03
N LEU A 57 5.91 3.41 -12.57
CA LEU A 57 7.17 3.61 -13.32
C LEU A 57 7.91 2.28 -13.52
N LEU A 58 7.94 1.44 -12.49
CA LEU A 58 8.54 0.11 -12.55
C LEU A 58 7.80 -0.81 -13.53
N GLU A 59 6.46 -0.76 -13.55
CA GLU A 59 5.65 -1.52 -14.51
C GLU A 59 5.97 -1.12 -15.95
N ASP A 60 6.07 0.18 -16.21
CA ASP A 60 6.40 0.73 -17.53
C ASP A 60 7.79 0.25 -18.00
N ASP A 61 8.78 0.24 -17.10
CA ASP A 61 10.16 -0.18 -17.40
C ASP A 61 10.30 -1.71 -17.57
N LEU A 62 9.55 -2.51 -16.79
CA LEU A 62 9.64 -3.98 -16.80
C LEU A 62 8.70 -4.65 -17.81
N GLY A 63 7.66 -3.95 -18.26
CA GLY A 63 6.54 -4.56 -19.00
C GLY A 63 5.80 -5.67 -18.24
N THR A 64 6.00 -5.74 -16.91
CA THR A 64 5.42 -6.75 -16.02
C THR A 64 4.51 -6.06 -15.02
N PRO A 65 3.27 -6.55 -14.81
CA PRO A 65 2.33 -5.93 -13.87
C PRO A 65 2.95 -5.69 -12.49
N CYS A 66 2.89 -4.47 -11.99
CA CYS A 66 3.34 -4.10 -10.64
C CYS A 66 2.13 -3.74 -9.79
N VAL A 67 1.83 -4.60 -8.82
CA VAL A 67 0.69 -4.44 -7.91
C VAL A 67 1.06 -3.44 -6.82
N ASN A 68 0.48 -2.25 -6.85
CA ASN A 68 0.67 -1.26 -5.79
C ASN A 68 -0.09 -1.68 -4.52
N LEU A 69 0.67 -2.10 -3.51
CA LEU A 69 0.18 -2.50 -2.19
C LEU A 69 0.59 -1.48 -1.12
N GLY A 70 0.68 -0.21 -1.52
CA GLY A 70 0.98 0.92 -0.65
C GLY A 70 -0.23 1.34 0.18
N LEU A 71 0.00 1.65 1.45
CA LEU A 71 -1.03 2.13 2.38
C LEU A 71 -0.53 3.35 3.15
N PRO A 72 -1.38 4.37 3.38
CA PRO A 72 -0.96 5.55 4.11
C PRO A 72 -0.61 5.17 5.55
N ASN A 73 0.54 5.64 6.05
CA ASN A 73 1.02 5.43 7.42
C ASN A 73 1.07 3.94 7.85
N ALA A 74 1.12 3.00 6.89
CA ALA A 74 1.18 1.59 7.21
C ALA A 74 2.50 1.23 7.87
N GLY A 75 2.41 0.50 8.98
CA GLY A 75 3.50 -0.23 9.60
C GLY A 75 3.62 -1.66 9.03
N PRO A 76 4.68 -2.40 9.41
CA PRO A 76 4.88 -3.77 8.94
C PRO A 76 3.81 -4.76 9.43
N ASP A 77 3.15 -4.45 10.55
CA ASP A 77 2.07 -5.23 11.14
C ASP A 77 0.82 -5.30 10.27
N VAL A 78 0.51 -4.25 9.50
CA VAL A 78 -0.63 -4.24 8.58
C VAL A 78 -0.50 -5.36 7.55
N PHE A 79 0.71 -5.54 7.00
CA PHE A 79 1.01 -6.59 6.03
C PHE A 79 1.11 -7.97 6.68
N ALA A 80 1.70 -8.03 7.88
CA ALA A 80 1.83 -9.26 8.63
C ALA A 80 0.48 -9.84 9.08
N ASN A 81 -0.53 -9.00 9.32
CA ASN A 81 -1.84 -9.42 9.80
C ASN A 81 -2.90 -9.59 8.71
N ASP A 82 -2.61 -9.23 7.45
CA ASP A 82 -3.53 -9.44 6.33
C ASP A 82 -3.14 -10.68 5.50
N ALA A 83 -3.89 -11.76 5.67
CA ALA A 83 -3.63 -13.04 4.99
C ALA A 83 -3.73 -12.94 3.45
N ALA A 84 -4.58 -12.03 2.93
CA ALA A 84 -4.67 -11.84 1.48
C ALA A 84 -3.43 -11.11 0.95
N MET A 85 -2.87 -10.15 1.69
CA MET A 85 -1.60 -9.54 1.33
C MET A 85 -0.45 -10.56 1.31
N GLN A 86 -0.39 -11.44 2.32
CA GLN A 86 0.58 -12.53 2.32
C GLN A 86 0.42 -13.46 1.12
N LYS A 87 -0.83 -13.77 0.74
CA LYS A 87 -1.12 -14.60 -0.45
C LYS A 87 -0.66 -13.92 -1.74
N ILE A 88 -0.90 -12.62 -1.88
CA ILE A 88 -0.42 -11.83 -3.03
C ILE A 88 1.11 -11.80 -3.06
N ALA A 89 1.77 -11.55 -1.93
CA ALA A 89 3.23 -11.54 -1.87
C ALA A 89 3.84 -12.91 -2.26
N ARG A 90 3.25 -14.01 -1.78
CA ARG A 90 3.69 -15.38 -2.10
C ARG A 90 3.44 -15.78 -3.56
N GLY A 91 2.41 -15.23 -4.20
CA GLY A 91 2.10 -15.50 -5.61
C GLY A 91 2.87 -14.63 -6.59
N ALA A 92 3.55 -13.60 -6.11
CA ALA A 92 4.32 -12.69 -6.95
C ALA A 92 5.63 -13.35 -7.43
N ARG A 93 6.08 -12.99 -8.63
CA ARG A 93 7.40 -13.40 -9.14
C ARG A 93 8.54 -12.71 -8.39
N ALA A 94 8.28 -11.49 -7.95
CA ALA A 94 9.19 -10.70 -7.12
C ALA A 94 8.39 -9.81 -6.17
N VAL A 95 8.99 -9.48 -5.03
CA VAL A 95 8.44 -8.55 -4.05
C VAL A 95 9.43 -7.42 -3.86
N VAL A 96 8.98 -6.19 -4.05
CA VAL A 96 9.71 -4.98 -3.66
C VAL A 96 9.08 -4.47 -2.38
N LEU A 97 9.82 -4.54 -1.28
CA LEU A 97 9.39 -4.08 0.04
C LEU A 97 10.06 -2.74 0.36
N GLN A 98 9.32 -1.64 0.21
CA GLN A 98 9.71 -0.36 0.78
C GLN A 98 9.43 -0.41 2.28
N LEU A 99 10.47 -0.67 3.07
CA LEU A 99 10.37 -0.88 4.51
C LEU A 99 9.59 0.27 5.18
N PRO A 100 8.41 -0.01 5.75
CA PRO A 100 7.63 0.98 6.46
C PRO A 100 8.31 1.36 7.79
N CYS A 101 8.04 2.57 8.27
CA CYS A 101 8.47 2.99 9.60
C CYS A 101 7.79 2.14 10.70
N ALA A 102 8.49 1.94 11.82
CA ALA A 102 7.99 1.22 12.98
C ALA A 102 7.14 2.08 13.95
N MET A 103 6.81 3.33 13.58
CA MET A 103 6.16 4.29 14.48
C MET A 103 4.79 3.82 15.01
N ASN A 104 4.11 2.94 14.28
CA ASN A 104 2.80 2.40 14.65
C ASN A 104 2.83 0.98 15.23
N LEU A 105 4.00 0.51 15.69
CA LEU A 105 4.16 -0.82 16.28
C LEU A 105 4.16 -0.80 17.81
N SER A 106 3.40 -1.74 18.40
CA SER A 106 3.58 -2.08 19.81
C SER A 106 4.76 -3.05 19.97
N ASN A 107 5.48 -2.91 21.08
CA ASN A 107 6.51 -3.83 21.52
C ASN A 107 6.37 -4.09 23.04
N PRO A 108 7.17 -4.98 23.66
CA PRO A 108 7.05 -5.27 25.09
C PRO A 108 7.20 -4.07 26.02
N PHE A 109 7.85 -2.99 25.56
CA PHE A 109 8.11 -1.77 26.34
C PHE A 109 7.16 -0.62 26.01
N TYR A 110 6.44 -0.66 24.89
CA TYR A 110 5.57 0.43 24.43
C TYR A 110 4.35 -0.10 23.67
N ARG A 111 3.15 0.32 24.09
CA ARG A 111 1.89 -0.04 23.42
C ARG A 111 1.38 1.13 22.59
N VAL A 112 1.28 0.90 21.28
CA VAL A 112 0.63 1.84 20.36
C VAL A 112 -0.89 1.67 20.46
N HIS A 113 -1.59 2.76 20.76
CA HIS A 113 -3.05 2.76 20.81
C HIS A 113 -3.63 3.21 19.46
N PRO A 114 -4.43 2.39 18.77
CA PRO A 114 -4.86 2.60 17.36
C PRO A 114 -5.58 3.92 17.05
N ARG A 115 -6.02 4.67 18.06
CA ARG A 115 -6.73 5.96 17.89
C ARG A 115 -6.05 7.16 18.54
N ARG A 116 -5.04 6.93 19.38
CA ARG A 116 -4.39 8.00 20.14
C ARG A 116 -3.05 8.39 19.56
N ASN A 117 -2.41 7.46 18.85
CA ASN A 117 -1.07 7.63 18.31
C ASN A 117 -1.08 7.98 16.80
N ASP A 118 -2.27 8.06 16.19
CA ASP A 118 -2.49 8.58 14.83
C ASP A 118 -2.54 10.13 14.77
N ARG A 119 -2.23 10.82 15.87
CA ARG A 119 -2.23 12.28 15.99
C ARG A 119 -0.83 12.87 15.88
#